data_AF-A0A2H5WLA2-F1
#
_entry.id   AF-A0A2H5WLA2-F1
#
_cell.length_a   1.000
_cell.length_b   1.000
_cell.length_c   1.000
_cell.angle_alpha   90.00
_cell.angle_beta   90.00
_cell.angle_gamma   90.00
#
_symmetry.space_group_name_H-M   'P 1'
#
loop_
_entity.id
_entity.type
_entity.pdbx_description
1 polymer ?
#
loop_
_entity_poly.entity_id
_entity_poly.type
_entity_poly.pdbx_seq_one_letter_code
_entity_poly.pdbx_strand_id
1 'polypeptide(L)'
;MKRRLQILGVLVLFPLLLVFTSCCSSGRARGIIGGTGTVRWTVMVFLNAANDLDEFSEMNVNQMEQVAGNPNVRIVVQWKRARPFAPQGSWTGTRRYLIKPDNDPNQIRSELVEDMGDGVDMGSPDTLREFIRWARANYPAERYVLVIWNHGSGWRSRAALGRGVSFDDQLGTYIRIWDLPTAIRPTSNDPMMDVLLFDASLMQMLEVAYECRNVARIIVGSEESPPGEGYPYHEILAPIVADSDMAPVEWARQIPDRFVAWYAANYPFYTNITQSAVDTSKLDAVASALDLFAESLINKRTLYLNALQNARQNAQSYSSYPEYRDLWHAVDLIKLYTNDPELVQRGNALQSALQQAIIANNRGNNNRVRYSYGLSIYFPSAGEYLGRYNNTALSRATRWDEWLQVAP
;
A
#
# COMPACT_ATOMS: atom_id res chain seq x y z
N MET A 1 73.46 45.90 47.45
CA MET A 1 74.08 44.88 48.32
C MET A 1 73.16 43.65 48.35
N LYS A 2 73.58 42.52 47.75
CA LYS A 2 72.97 41.16 47.75
C LYS A 2 71.56 41.02 47.09
N ARG A 3 71.45 40.35 45.91
CA ARG A 3 71.04 38.93 45.67
C ARG A 3 69.65 38.61 46.30
N ARG A 4 68.63 38.05 45.64
CA ARG A 4 68.55 37.04 44.57
C ARG A 4 67.09 36.88 44.06
N LEU A 5 66.96 36.59 42.76
CA LEU A 5 66.11 35.57 42.09
C LEU A 5 64.59 35.45 42.41
N GLN A 6 63.75 35.65 41.40
CA GLN A 6 63.12 34.54 40.65
C GLN A 6 62.51 35.03 39.32
N ILE A 7 62.79 34.27 38.27
CA ILE A 7 62.44 34.46 36.86
C ILE A 7 61.21 33.61 36.57
N LEU A 8 60.26 34.07 35.75
CA LEU A 8 59.62 33.24 34.73
C LEU A 8 59.08 34.14 33.61
N GLY A 9 59.72 34.07 32.44
CA GLY A 9 59.34 34.79 31.23
C GLY A 9 58.35 34.00 30.39
N VAL A 10 57.38 34.72 29.82
CA VAL A 10 56.34 34.23 28.92
C VAL A 10 56.92 34.02 27.52
N LEU A 11 56.75 32.81 26.97
CA LEU A 11 57.11 32.44 25.60
C LEU A 11 55.83 32.26 24.78
N VAL A 12 55.72 33.04 23.70
CA VAL A 12 54.64 33.02 22.70
C VAL A 12 54.85 31.82 21.77
N LEU A 13 53.83 30.97 21.60
CA LEU A 13 53.86 29.84 20.66
C LEU A 13 52.80 30.02 19.54
N PHE A 14 53.28 29.96 18.30
CA PHE A 14 52.50 29.81 17.06
C PHE A 14 51.82 28.43 17.01
N PRO A 15 50.59 28.30 16.48
CA PRO A 15 50.02 26.99 16.18
C PRO A 15 50.37 26.52 14.76
N LEU A 16 50.85 25.29 14.70
CA LEU A 16 51.16 24.47 13.52
C LEU A 16 49.89 24.16 12.70
N LEU A 17 49.97 24.31 11.38
CA LEU A 17 49.04 23.68 10.43
C LEU A 17 49.30 22.16 10.37
N LEU A 18 48.25 21.36 10.58
CA LEU A 18 48.22 19.94 10.26
C LEU A 18 47.07 19.66 9.31
N VAL A 19 47.43 19.32 8.07
CA VAL A 19 46.54 18.79 7.05
C VAL A 19 46.32 17.31 7.36
N PHE A 20 45.08 16.90 7.58
CA PHE A 20 44.67 15.50 7.51
C PHE A 20 43.51 15.37 6.52
N THR A 21 43.82 14.77 5.38
CA THR A 21 42.87 14.14 4.47
C THR A 21 42.32 12.87 5.12
N SER A 22 41.01 12.74 5.26
CA SER A 22 40.36 11.44 5.32
C SER A 22 38.93 11.53 4.77
N CYS A 23 38.74 10.91 3.60
CA CYS A 23 37.45 10.42 3.15
C CYS A 23 36.86 9.49 4.21
N CYS A 24 35.58 9.71 4.56
CA CYS A 24 34.62 8.67 4.92
C CYS A 24 33.24 9.32 4.95
N SER A 25 32.53 9.23 3.81
CA SER A 25 31.10 9.49 3.74
C SER A 25 30.36 8.36 4.47
N SER A 26 30.17 8.50 5.78
CA SER A 26 29.22 7.67 6.50
C SER A 26 27.81 8.18 6.20
N GLY A 27 27.15 7.55 5.23
CA GLY A 27 25.71 7.64 5.07
C GLY A 27 25.05 7.22 6.38
N ARG A 28 24.49 8.19 7.10
CA ARG A 28 23.66 7.94 8.26
C ARG A 28 22.41 7.22 7.75
N ALA A 29 22.31 5.92 7.98
CA ALA A 29 21.04 5.22 7.93
C ALA A 29 20.05 6.01 8.80
N ARG A 30 18.95 6.49 8.20
CA ARG A 30 17.84 7.09 8.96
C ARG A 30 17.39 6.03 9.98
N GLY A 31 17.71 6.26 11.24
CA GLY A 31 17.25 5.44 12.35
C GLY A 31 15.73 5.35 12.28
N ILE A 32 15.23 4.12 12.29
CA ILE A 32 13.80 3.83 12.35
C ILE A 32 13.31 4.38 13.69
N ILE A 33 12.57 5.49 13.69
CA ILE A 33 11.86 5.94 14.88
C ILE A 33 10.71 4.94 15.05
N GLY A 34 10.85 3.98 15.97
CA GLY A 34 9.73 3.16 16.43
C GLY A 34 8.77 3.99 17.30
N GLY A 35 7.52 3.57 17.41
CA GLY A 35 6.57 4.23 18.32
C GLY A 35 6.95 4.07 19.80
N THR A 36 6.33 4.86 20.68
CA THR A 36 6.68 4.95 22.11
C THR A 36 5.92 3.94 23.01
N GLY A 37 5.26 2.94 22.41
CA GLY A 37 4.44 1.96 23.14
C GLY A 37 5.24 0.76 23.65
N THR A 38 4.75 0.09 24.69
CA THR A 38 5.33 -1.17 25.21
C THR A 38 4.82 -2.41 24.47
N VAL A 39 3.81 -2.26 23.62
CA VAL A 39 3.27 -3.30 22.74
C VAL A 39 4.06 -3.28 21.43
N ARG A 40 4.35 -4.45 20.84
CA ARG A 40 5.10 -4.53 19.58
C ARG A 40 4.29 -4.06 18.39
N TRP A 41 3.05 -4.52 18.27
CA TRP A 41 2.20 -4.27 17.11
C TRP A 41 0.82 -3.74 17.50
N THR A 42 0.38 -2.71 16.79
CA THR A 42 -1.04 -2.34 16.69
C THR A 42 -1.48 -2.47 15.24
N VAL A 43 -2.40 -3.40 14.99
CA VAL A 43 -3.08 -3.64 13.73
C VAL A 43 -4.43 -2.94 13.76
N MET A 44 -4.59 -1.95 12.89
CA MET A 44 -5.80 -1.15 12.74
C MET A 44 -6.57 -1.67 11.52
N VAL A 45 -7.79 -2.15 11.71
CA VAL A 45 -8.66 -2.61 10.61
C VAL A 45 -9.83 -1.65 10.46
N PHE A 46 -9.85 -0.94 9.34
CA PHE A 46 -10.93 -0.03 8.97
C PHE A 46 -11.93 -0.81 8.11
N LEU A 47 -12.92 -1.41 8.78
CA LEU A 47 -13.85 -2.40 8.25
C LEU A 47 -15.17 -1.73 7.86
N ASN A 48 -15.19 -1.08 6.69
CA ASN A 48 -16.40 -0.41 6.21
C ASN A 48 -17.31 -1.42 5.50
N ALA A 49 -18.33 -1.93 6.19
CA ALA A 49 -19.33 -2.86 5.66
C ALA A 49 -20.67 -2.15 5.35
N ALA A 50 -20.65 -0.85 5.07
CA ALA A 50 -21.83 -0.10 4.63
C ALA A 50 -22.14 -0.31 3.13
N ASN A 51 -22.06 -1.55 2.64
CA ASN A 51 -22.30 -1.98 1.26
C ASN A 51 -22.56 -3.50 1.19
N ASP A 52 -22.63 -4.05 -0.02
CA ASP A 52 -22.89 -5.46 -0.34
C ASP A 52 -21.85 -6.46 0.19
N LEU A 53 -20.76 -6.00 0.81
CA LEU A 53 -19.77 -6.89 1.44
C LEU A 53 -20.07 -7.19 2.93
N ASP A 54 -21.13 -6.63 3.55
CA ASP A 54 -21.42 -6.84 4.98
C ASP A 54 -21.44 -8.32 5.40
N GLU A 55 -21.87 -9.22 4.51
CA GLU A 55 -21.91 -10.66 4.72
C GLU A 55 -20.56 -11.28 5.13
N PHE A 56 -19.44 -10.66 4.74
CA PHE A 56 -18.09 -11.14 5.06
C PHE A 56 -17.49 -10.49 6.32
N SER A 57 -18.08 -9.39 6.79
CA SER A 57 -17.48 -8.57 7.85
C SER A 57 -17.42 -9.29 9.20
N GLU A 58 -18.47 -10.01 9.59
CA GLU A 58 -18.48 -10.87 10.80
C GLU A 58 -17.43 -11.99 10.69
N MET A 59 -17.33 -12.65 9.54
CA MET A 59 -16.35 -13.69 9.30
C MET A 59 -14.91 -13.15 9.47
N ASN A 60 -14.59 -11.97 8.93
CA ASN A 60 -13.24 -11.41 9.10
C ASN A 60 -12.93 -11.07 10.56
N VAL A 61 -13.91 -10.58 11.33
CA VAL A 61 -13.73 -10.35 12.78
C VAL A 61 -13.49 -11.67 13.52
N ASN A 62 -14.29 -12.70 13.27
CA ASN A 62 -14.08 -14.04 13.84
C ASN A 62 -12.70 -14.61 13.48
N GLN A 63 -12.22 -14.41 12.24
CA GLN A 63 -10.88 -14.85 11.84
C GLN A 63 -9.78 -14.10 12.61
N MET A 64 -9.97 -12.82 12.93
CA MET A 64 -9.04 -12.08 13.79
C MET A 64 -9.07 -12.59 15.23
N GLU A 65 -10.24 -12.95 15.76
CA GLU A 65 -10.40 -13.51 17.11
C GLU A 65 -9.63 -14.84 17.28
N GLN A 66 -9.63 -15.70 16.25
CA GLN A 66 -8.91 -16.99 16.27
C GLN A 66 -7.40 -16.86 16.51
N VAL A 67 -6.82 -15.70 16.23
CA VAL A 67 -5.36 -15.47 16.34
C VAL A 67 -4.99 -14.37 17.32
N ALA A 68 -5.93 -13.74 18.02
CA ALA A 68 -5.66 -12.62 18.93
C ALA A 68 -4.97 -13.00 20.27
N GLY A 69 -4.24 -14.12 20.31
CA GLY A 69 -3.67 -14.73 21.52
C GLY A 69 -2.41 -14.08 22.11
N ASN A 70 -1.72 -13.21 21.36
CA ASN A 70 -0.46 -12.61 21.81
C ASN A 70 -0.68 -11.22 22.45
N PRO A 71 -0.30 -11.00 23.73
CA PRO A 71 -0.49 -9.70 24.39
C PRO A 71 0.35 -8.55 23.80
N ASN A 72 1.40 -8.84 23.04
CA ASN A 72 2.25 -7.85 22.35
C ASN A 72 1.74 -7.51 20.95
N VAL A 73 0.62 -8.10 20.52
CA VAL A 73 -0.09 -7.77 19.28
C VAL A 73 -1.50 -7.34 19.64
N ARG A 74 -1.86 -6.11 19.28
CA ARG A 74 -3.21 -5.57 19.45
C ARG A 74 -3.85 -5.44 18.09
N ILE A 75 -5.08 -5.95 17.96
CA ILE A 75 -5.89 -5.77 16.77
C ILE A 75 -7.10 -4.94 17.19
N VAL A 76 -7.29 -3.81 16.54
CA VAL A 76 -8.42 -2.91 16.78
C VAL A 76 -9.17 -2.69 15.48
N VAL A 77 -10.50 -2.72 15.58
CA VAL A 77 -11.37 -2.64 14.40
C VAL A 77 -12.34 -1.50 14.58
N GLN A 78 -12.42 -0.60 13.60
CA GLN A 78 -13.58 0.29 13.45
C GLN A 78 -14.46 -0.30 12.36
N TRP A 79 -15.67 -0.70 12.73
CA TRP A 79 -16.55 -1.51 11.91
C TRP A 79 -17.90 -0.82 11.76
N LYS A 80 -18.29 -0.51 10.52
CA LYS A 80 -19.61 0.02 10.20
C LYS A 80 -20.45 -1.05 9.51
N ARG A 81 -21.69 -1.20 9.97
CA ARG A 81 -22.73 -1.98 9.32
C ARG A 81 -23.93 -1.09 9.07
N ALA A 82 -24.43 -1.08 7.83
CA ALA A 82 -25.55 -0.22 7.47
C ALA A 82 -26.83 -1.04 7.26
N ARG A 83 -27.96 -0.52 7.78
CA ARG A 83 -29.27 -1.18 7.75
C ARG A 83 -29.70 -1.76 6.38
N PRO A 84 -29.42 -1.13 5.23
CA PRO A 84 -29.80 -1.71 3.93
C PRO A 84 -29.07 -3.02 3.59
N PHE A 85 -27.91 -3.28 4.19
CA PHE A 85 -27.04 -4.42 3.86
C PHE A 85 -26.94 -5.43 5.00
N ALA A 86 -26.96 -4.94 6.25
CA ALA A 86 -26.82 -5.79 7.42
C ALA A 86 -28.03 -6.74 7.58
N PRO A 87 -27.81 -8.02 8.00
CA PRO A 87 -28.88 -8.98 8.27
C PRO A 87 -29.92 -8.43 9.25
N GLN A 88 -31.18 -8.80 9.05
CA GLN A 88 -32.26 -8.37 9.94
C GLN A 88 -32.02 -8.83 11.39
N GLY A 89 -32.12 -7.90 12.34
CA GLY A 89 -31.90 -8.18 13.77
C GLY A 89 -30.44 -8.08 14.22
N SER A 90 -29.50 -7.90 13.29
CA SER A 90 -28.13 -7.50 13.63
C SER A 90 -28.07 -6.04 14.11
N TRP A 91 -26.96 -5.68 14.73
CA TRP A 91 -26.69 -4.28 15.08
C TRP A 91 -26.33 -3.48 13.83
N THR A 92 -26.65 -2.19 13.85
CA THR A 92 -26.25 -1.22 12.80
C THR A 92 -25.54 -0.04 13.44
N GLY A 93 -24.86 0.76 12.60
CA GLY A 93 -24.07 1.89 13.04
C GLY A 93 -22.58 1.60 12.91
N THR A 94 -21.74 2.36 13.61
CA THR A 94 -20.30 2.16 13.64
C THR A 94 -19.83 1.88 15.06
N ARG A 95 -18.98 0.86 15.21
CA ARG A 95 -18.46 0.41 16.49
C ARG A 95 -16.96 0.22 16.44
N ARG A 96 -16.31 0.37 17.59
CA ARG A 96 -14.91 0.03 17.78
C ARG A 96 -14.75 -1.17 18.68
N TYR A 97 -13.93 -2.10 18.24
CA TYR A 97 -13.63 -3.32 18.97
C TYR A 97 -12.13 -3.43 19.25
N LEU A 98 -11.80 -3.92 20.44
CA LEU A 98 -10.51 -4.53 20.71
C LEU A 98 -10.69 -6.04 20.58
N ILE A 99 -10.01 -6.63 19.59
CA ILE A 99 -10.16 -8.05 19.31
C ILE A 99 -9.62 -8.88 20.47
N LYS A 100 -10.38 -9.90 20.88
CA LYS A 100 -10.02 -10.85 21.94
C LYS A 100 -9.94 -12.26 21.38
N PRO A 101 -9.12 -13.15 21.98
CA PRO A 101 -9.08 -14.54 21.57
C PRO A 101 -10.46 -15.20 21.72
N ASP A 102 -10.97 -15.75 20.64
CA ASP A 102 -12.15 -16.61 20.62
C ASP A 102 -12.08 -17.57 19.43
N ASN A 103 -12.71 -18.75 19.57
CA ASN A 103 -12.72 -19.80 18.54
C ASN A 103 -14.15 -20.19 18.11
N ASP A 104 -15.19 -19.52 18.60
CA ASP A 104 -16.57 -19.74 18.17
C ASP A 104 -16.85 -18.88 16.92
N PRO A 105 -16.90 -19.47 15.71
CA PRO A 105 -17.05 -18.69 14.49
C PRO A 105 -18.44 -18.06 14.32
N ASN A 106 -19.35 -18.28 15.27
CA ASN A 106 -20.72 -17.78 15.21
C ASN A 106 -20.98 -16.63 16.19
N GLN A 107 -19.99 -16.21 16.99
CA GLN A 107 -20.17 -15.15 17.98
C GLN A 107 -18.95 -14.24 18.07
N ILE A 108 -19.18 -12.95 17.83
CA ILE A 108 -18.19 -11.93 18.13
C ILE A 108 -18.11 -11.75 19.66
N ARG A 109 -16.98 -12.13 20.25
CA ARG A 109 -16.70 -11.99 21.70
C ARG A 109 -15.71 -10.89 22.03
N SER A 110 -15.19 -10.23 21.00
CA SER A 110 -14.32 -9.06 21.11
C SER A 110 -14.94 -7.96 21.96
N GLU A 111 -14.08 -7.23 22.66
CA GLU A 111 -14.49 -6.16 23.56
C GLU A 111 -15.02 -4.97 22.74
N LEU A 112 -16.30 -4.65 22.90
CA LEU A 112 -16.88 -3.41 22.37
C LEU A 112 -16.32 -2.24 23.18
N VAL A 113 -15.43 -1.47 22.57
CA VAL A 113 -14.75 -0.33 23.20
C VAL A 113 -15.59 0.94 23.08
N GLU A 114 -16.24 1.14 21.93
CA GLU A 114 -17.04 2.33 21.66
C GLU A 114 -18.17 1.99 20.68
N ASP A 115 -19.39 2.41 21.00
CA ASP A 115 -20.49 2.47 20.03
C ASP A 115 -20.61 3.93 19.55
N MET A 116 -20.22 4.17 18.30
CA MET A 116 -20.22 5.50 17.69
C MET A 116 -21.59 5.86 17.09
N GLY A 117 -22.55 4.94 17.17
CA GLY A 117 -23.91 5.11 16.69
C GLY A 117 -24.05 5.15 15.16
N ASP A 118 -25.20 5.61 14.71
CA ASP A 118 -25.52 5.82 13.30
C ASP A 118 -24.97 7.17 12.82
N GLY A 119 -24.45 7.24 11.60
CA GLY A 119 -24.08 8.50 10.94
C GLY A 119 -22.58 8.75 10.78
N VAL A 120 -21.71 7.86 11.26
CA VAL A 120 -20.28 7.90 10.92
C VAL A 120 -20.11 7.57 9.44
N ASP A 121 -19.42 8.45 8.71
CA ASP A 121 -19.10 8.28 7.31
C ASP A 121 -17.75 7.58 7.16
N MET A 122 -17.76 6.27 6.87
CA MET A 122 -16.53 5.51 6.65
C MET A 122 -15.99 5.66 5.22
N GLY A 123 -16.70 6.38 4.35
CA GLY A 123 -16.16 6.89 3.08
C GLY A 123 -15.41 8.21 3.21
N SER A 124 -15.34 8.79 4.42
CA SER A 124 -14.62 10.04 4.64
C SER A 124 -13.15 9.83 5.01
N PRO A 125 -12.20 10.56 4.38
CA PRO A 125 -10.79 10.56 4.81
C PRO A 125 -10.59 11.10 6.23
N ASP A 126 -11.51 11.94 6.72
CA ASP A 126 -11.44 12.49 8.07
C ASP A 126 -11.75 11.42 9.13
N THR A 127 -12.70 10.54 8.84
CA THR A 127 -13.02 9.38 9.70
C THR A 127 -11.87 8.39 9.77
N LEU A 128 -11.21 8.10 8.64
CA LEU A 128 -10.01 7.26 8.64
C LEU A 128 -8.88 7.88 9.47
N ARG A 129 -8.66 9.20 9.32
CA ARG A 129 -7.66 9.93 10.10
C ARG A 129 -7.96 9.90 11.59
N GLU A 130 -9.21 10.08 11.96
CA GLU A 130 -9.64 10.05 13.36
C GLU A 130 -9.46 8.66 13.96
N PHE A 131 -9.82 7.59 13.24
CA PHE A 131 -9.58 6.21 13.66
C PHE A 131 -8.09 5.92 13.92
N ILE A 132 -7.21 6.33 13.00
CA ILE A 132 -5.75 6.12 13.15
C ILE A 132 -5.23 6.86 14.39
N ARG A 133 -5.69 8.09 14.63
CA ARG A 133 -5.30 8.87 15.81
C ARG A 133 -5.81 8.25 17.10
N TRP A 134 -7.08 7.82 17.11
CA TRP A 134 -7.66 7.13 18.25
C TRP A 134 -6.90 5.83 18.57
N ALA A 135 -6.57 5.03 17.55
CA ALA A 135 -5.86 3.78 17.74
C ALA A 135 -4.44 4.00 18.29
N ARG A 136 -3.71 5.00 17.76
CA ARG A 136 -2.37 5.37 18.28
C ARG A 136 -2.42 5.89 19.72
N ALA A 137 -3.44 6.66 20.06
CA ALA A 137 -3.59 7.22 21.41
C ALA A 137 -3.95 6.15 22.46
N ASN A 138 -4.84 5.21 22.12
CA ASN A 138 -5.35 4.21 23.06
C ASN A 138 -4.54 2.91 23.05
N TYR A 139 -3.86 2.60 21.94
CA TYR A 139 -3.08 1.38 21.75
C TYR A 139 -1.70 1.72 21.15
N PRO A 140 -0.87 2.48 21.90
CA PRO A 140 0.46 2.83 21.43
C PRO A 140 1.31 1.57 21.27
N ALA A 141 1.96 1.42 20.12
CA ALA A 141 2.86 0.33 19.81
C ALA A 141 4.14 0.84 19.14
N GLU A 142 5.15 -0.04 19.07
CA GLU A 142 6.37 0.22 18.31
C GLU A 142 6.13 0.23 16.80
N ARG A 143 5.22 -0.64 16.32
CA ARG A 143 4.91 -0.85 14.91
C ARG A 143 3.42 -0.74 14.64
N TYR A 144 3.07 -0.13 13.51
CA TYR A 144 1.69 0.11 13.13
C TYR A 144 1.37 -0.49 11.77
N VAL A 145 0.22 -1.14 11.72
CA VAL A 145 -0.36 -1.71 10.51
C VAL A 145 -1.74 -1.09 10.32
N LEU A 146 -2.07 -0.73 9.08
CA LEU A 146 -3.41 -0.32 8.70
C LEU A 146 -3.92 -1.23 7.59
N VAL A 147 -5.10 -1.79 7.81
CA VAL A 147 -5.88 -2.52 6.80
C VAL A 147 -7.08 -1.66 6.44
N ILE A 148 -7.25 -1.35 5.16
CA ILE A 148 -8.46 -0.73 4.63
C ILE A 148 -9.23 -1.81 3.90
N TRP A 149 -10.35 -2.24 4.49
CA TRP A 149 -11.20 -3.30 3.97
C TRP A 149 -12.46 -2.68 3.37
N ASN A 150 -12.72 -2.98 2.08
CA ASN A 150 -13.94 -2.61 1.35
C ASN A 150 -13.82 -3.04 -0.14
N HIS A 151 -14.74 -2.57 -0.99
CA HIS A 151 -14.47 -2.32 -2.40
C HIS A 151 -13.29 -1.36 -2.61
N GLY A 152 -12.63 -1.56 -3.75
CA GLY A 152 -11.66 -0.64 -4.32
C GLY A 152 -11.89 -0.49 -5.81
N SER A 153 -11.40 0.60 -6.37
CA SER A 153 -11.50 0.85 -7.80
C SER A 153 -10.19 1.38 -8.39
N GLY A 154 -9.08 1.21 -7.64
CA GLY A 154 -7.81 1.83 -7.94
C GLY A 154 -7.95 3.35 -8.01
N TRP A 155 -7.43 3.95 -9.09
CA TRP A 155 -7.57 5.39 -9.32
C TRP A 155 -8.77 5.76 -10.24
N ARG A 156 -9.62 4.81 -10.69
CA ARG A 156 -10.84 5.00 -11.52
C ARG A 156 -12.11 4.85 -10.70
N SER A 157 -13.22 5.38 -11.22
CA SER A 157 -14.57 5.27 -10.70
C SER A 157 -15.16 3.87 -10.89
N ARG A 158 -15.82 3.33 -9.86
CA ARG A 158 -16.89 2.30 -10.03
C ARG A 158 -18.05 2.97 -10.81
N ALA A 159 -18.84 2.23 -11.57
CA ALA A 159 -19.82 2.76 -12.55
C ALA A 159 -21.01 3.60 -11.99
N ALA A 160 -20.87 4.24 -10.82
CA ALA A 160 -21.74 5.30 -10.27
C ALA A 160 -21.06 6.06 -9.10
N LEU A 161 -19.98 5.51 -8.53
CA LEU A 161 -19.26 6.04 -7.36
C LEU A 161 -17.77 6.16 -7.70
N GLY A 162 -17.15 7.27 -7.35
CA GLY A 162 -15.87 7.72 -7.92
C GLY A 162 -14.63 6.93 -7.54
N ARG A 163 -13.48 7.61 -7.60
CA ARG A 163 -12.14 7.00 -7.63
C ARG A 163 -11.62 6.77 -6.22
N GLY A 164 -11.53 5.53 -5.75
CA GLY A 164 -11.10 5.33 -4.36
C GLY A 164 -11.24 3.94 -3.78
N VAL A 165 -11.35 3.95 -2.45
CA VAL A 165 -11.49 2.80 -1.57
C VAL A 165 -12.42 3.16 -0.41
N SER A 166 -12.92 2.17 0.34
CA SER A 166 -13.83 2.39 1.47
C SER A 166 -15.14 3.05 1.04
N PHE A 167 -15.87 2.43 0.12
CA PHE A 167 -17.18 2.87 -0.33
C PHE A 167 -18.23 2.66 0.77
N ASP A 168 -18.88 3.76 1.15
CA ASP A 168 -20.00 3.80 2.08
C ASP A 168 -21.27 4.06 1.28
N ASP A 169 -21.88 2.99 0.77
CA ASP A 169 -23.02 3.06 -0.15
C ASP A 169 -24.28 3.59 0.54
N GLN A 170 -24.34 3.53 1.87
CA GLN A 170 -25.39 4.19 2.66
C GLN A 170 -25.35 5.72 2.49
N LEU A 171 -24.14 6.30 2.38
CA LEU A 171 -23.94 7.75 2.30
C LEU A 171 -23.51 8.23 0.91
N GLY A 172 -23.17 7.31 0.00
CA GLY A 172 -22.68 7.61 -1.34
C GLY A 172 -21.26 8.20 -1.35
N THR A 173 -20.47 7.92 -0.32
CA THR A 173 -19.12 8.47 -0.11
C THR A 173 -18.05 7.39 -0.26
N TYR A 174 -16.81 7.81 -0.48
CA TYR A 174 -15.64 6.94 -0.64
C TYR A 174 -14.36 7.77 -0.48
N ILE A 175 -13.27 7.12 -0.05
CA ILE A 175 -11.99 7.79 0.16
C ILE A 175 -11.24 7.85 -1.17
N ARG A 176 -11.01 9.06 -1.67
CA ARG A 176 -10.23 9.25 -2.90
C ARG A 176 -8.78 8.90 -2.68
N ILE A 177 -8.13 8.32 -3.69
CA ILE A 177 -6.73 7.88 -3.56
C ILE A 177 -5.78 9.03 -3.16
N TRP A 178 -6.01 10.25 -3.67
CA TRP A 178 -5.21 11.44 -3.34
C TRP A 178 -5.54 12.05 -1.97
N ASP A 179 -6.61 11.59 -1.31
CA ASP A 179 -6.90 11.96 0.09
C ASP A 179 -6.21 11.01 1.08
N LEU A 180 -5.86 9.78 0.66
CA LEU A 180 -5.22 8.77 1.52
C LEU A 180 -3.96 9.29 2.21
N PRO A 181 -3.03 10.01 1.55
CA PRO A 181 -1.86 10.52 2.24
C PRO A 181 -2.24 11.46 3.38
N THR A 182 -3.23 12.33 3.19
CA THR A 182 -3.66 13.26 4.25
C THR A 182 -4.42 12.54 5.38
N ALA A 183 -5.16 11.48 5.04
CA ALA A 183 -5.87 10.68 6.02
C ALA A 183 -4.93 9.83 6.89
N ILE A 184 -3.92 9.22 6.27
CA ILE A 184 -2.98 8.29 6.93
C ILE A 184 -1.80 9.03 7.57
N ARG A 185 -1.45 10.23 7.06
CA ARG A 185 -0.23 10.92 7.45
C ARG A 185 -0.12 11.01 8.98
N PRO A 186 0.99 10.49 9.54
CA PRO A 186 1.26 10.63 10.96
C PRO A 186 1.34 12.11 11.35
N THR A 187 1.05 12.46 12.61
CA THR A 187 1.52 13.76 13.13
C THR A 187 3.06 13.80 13.05
N SER A 188 3.69 14.96 13.18
CA SER A 188 5.17 15.03 13.16
C SER A 188 5.87 14.15 14.21
N ASN A 189 5.13 13.69 15.21
CA ASN A 189 5.60 12.85 16.30
C ASN A 189 5.30 11.36 16.11
N ASP A 190 4.50 10.99 15.11
CA ASP A 190 4.09 9.62 14.87
C ASP A 190 5.00 8.95 13.83
N PRO A 191 5.40 7.67 14.03
CA PRO A 191 6.11 6.93 13.00
C PRO A 191 5.22 6.67 11.78
N MET A 192 5.85 6.60 10.61
CA MET A 192 5.21 6.16 9.37
C MET A 192 4.57 4.79 9.56
N MET A 193 3.45 4.50 8.86
CA MET A 193 2.84 3.17 8.89
C MET A 193 3.86 2.14 8.43
N ASP A 194 4.06 1.04 9.16
CA ASP A 194 5.01 0.02 8.74
C ASP A 194 4.45 -0.78 7.57
N VAL A 195 3.17 -1.16 7.62
CA VAL A 195 2.49 -1.83 6.51
C VAL A 195 1.09 -1.26 6.33
N LEU A 196 0.78 -0.88 5.08
CA LEU A 196 -0.57 -0.55 4.64
C LEU A 196 -1.08 -1.69 3.76
N LEU A 197 -2.16 -2.34 4.20
CA LEU A 197 -2.83 -3.39 3.45
C LEU A 197 -4.12 -2.83 2.86
N PHE A 198 -4.30 -3.04 1.58
CA PHE A 198 -5.60 -2.88 0.94
C PHE A 198 -6.24 -4.25 0.82
N ASP A 199 -7.28 -4.47 1.61
CA ASP A 199 -8.22 -5.58 1.44
C ASP A 199 -9.36 -5.11 0.55
N ALA A 200 -8.98 -4.78 -0.69
CA ALA A 200 -9.82 -4.08 -1.65
C ALA A 200 -9.32 -4.29 -3.09
N SER A 201 -10.24 -4.25 -4.04
CA SER A 201 -9.95 -4.47 -5.46
C SER A 201 -9.04 -3.40 -6.06
N LEU A 202 -8.11 -3.85 -6.91
CA LEU A 202 -7.35 -2.99 -7.83
C LEU A 202 -6.51 -1.91 -7.13
N MET A 203 -6.10 -2.14 -5.88
CA MET A 203 -5.34 -1.14 -5.11
C MET A 203 -3.83 -1.28 -5.29
N GLN A 204 -3.33 -2.38 -5.87
CA GLN A 204 -1.91 -2.59 -6.17
C GLN A 204 -1.51 -1.96 -7.51
N MET A 205 -1.83 -0.67 -7.65
CA MET A 205 -1.44 0.16 -8.79
C MET A 205 -0.24 1.03 -8.44
N LEU A 206 0.61 1.33 -9.41
CA LEU A 206 1.71 2.25 -9.21
C LEU A 206 1.22 3.65 -8.80
N GLU A 207 0.09 4.12 -9.32
CA GLU A 207 -0.52 5.39 -8.94
C GLU A 207 -0.84 5.44 -7.44
N VAL A 208 -1.49 4.38 -6.93
CA VAL A 208 -1.91 4.28 -5.53
C VAL A 208 -0.69 4.14 -4.63
N ALA A 209 0.23 3.23 -4.99
CA ALA A 209 1.45 3.01 -4.23
C ALA A 209 2.31 4.28 -4.13
N TYR A 210 2.44 5.01 -5.25
CA TYR A 210 3.19 6.25 -5.31
C TYR A 210 2.52 7.36 -4.50
N GLU A 211 1.19 7.46 -4.49
CA GLU A 211 0.44 8.42 -3.66
C GLU A 211 0.75 8.20 -2.17
N CYS A 212 0.74 6.95 -1.72
CA CYS A 212 0.93 6.56 -0.32
C CYS A 212 2.41 6.41 0.11
N ARG A 213 3.39 6.64 -0.78
CA ARG A 213 4.81 6.31 -0.54
C ARG A 213 5.46 7.00 0.67
N ASN A 214 4.90 8.15 1.07
CA ASN A 214 5.40 8.95 2.20
C ASN A 214 4.63 8.73 3.50
N VAL A 215 3.66 7.81 3.53
CA VAL A 215 2.82 7.52 4.71
C VAL A 215 2.82 6.05 5.12
N ALA A 216 3.32 5.16 4.26
CA ALA A 216 3.54 3.75 4.56
C ALA A 216 4.90 3.29 4.03
N ARG A 217 5.55 2.34 4.72
CA ARG A 217 6.85 1.76 4.30
C ARG A 217 6.67 0.62 3.31
N ILE A 218 5.64 -0.20 3.54
CA ILE A 218 5.28 -1.31 2.68
C ILE A 218 3.79 -1.21 2.38
N ILE A 219 3.45 -1.45 1.12
CA ILE A 219 2.06 -1.54 0.67
C ILE A 219 1.81 -2.96 0.17
N VAL A 220 0.71 -3.56 0.61
CA VAL A 220 0.26 -4.90 0.19
C VAL A 220 -1.16 -4.79 -0.37
N GLY A 221 -1.40 -5.47 -1.49
CA GLY A 221 -2.67 -5.43 -2.17
C GLY A 221 -2.69 -6.25 -3.45
N SER A 222 -3.83 -6.20 -4.13
CA SER A 222 -4.09 -6.95 -5.37
C SER A 222 -4.14 -6.05 -6.61
N GLU A 223 -3.56 -6.53 -7.71
CA GLU A 223 -3.72 -5.92 -9.04
C GLU A 223 -5.09 -6.22 -9.63
N GLU A 224 -5.68 -7.35 -9.23
CA GLU A 224 -7.00 -7.84 -9.62
C GLU A 224 -8.04 -7.54 -8.52
N SER A 225 -9.33 -7.76 -8.78
CA SER A 225 -10.33 -7.85 -7.74
C SER A 225 -10.14 -9.14 -6.92
N PRO A 226 -9.80 -9.05 -5.62
CA PRO A 226 -9.75 -10.23 -4.78
C PRO A 226 -11.16 -10.81 -4.56
N PRO A 227 -11.25 -12.03 -4.02
CA PRO A 227 -12.53 -12.60 -3.57
C PRO A 227 -13.18 -11.73 -2.49
N GLY A 228 -14.53 -11.78 -2.40
CA GLY A 228 -15.30 -10.92 -1.51
C GLY A 228 -15.03 -11.16 -0.02
N GLU A 229 -14.62 -12.39 0.33
CA GLU A 229 -14.24 -12.77 1.69
C GLU A 229 -13.03 -12.01 2.24
N GLY A 230 -12.20 -11.41 1.37
CA GLY A 230 -11.04 -10.61 1.75
C GLY A 230 -9.85 -11.41 2.27
N TYR A 231 -8.97 -10.80 3.05
CA TYR A 231 -7.82 -11.52 3.62
C TYR A 231 -8.28 -12.64 4.58
N PRO A 232 -7.63 -13.82 4.55
CA PRO A 232 -7.75 -14.80 5.61
C PRO A 232 -6.97 -14.30 6.83
N TYR A 233 -7.61 -13.47 7.67
CA TYR A 233 -6.93 -12.72 8.75
C TYR A 233 -6.16 -13.63 9.72
N HIS A 234 -6.70 -14.80 10.03
CA HIS A 234 -6.04 -15.81 10.84
C HIS A 234 -4.70 -16.25 10.22
N GLU A 235 -4.66 -16.52 8.91
CA GLU A 235 -3.42 -16.93 8.22
C GLU A 235 -2.39 -15.82 8.11
N ILE A 236 -2.83 -14.61 7.74
CA ILE A 236 -1.91 -13.51 7.47
C ILE A 236 -1.37 -12.87 8.75
N LEU A 237 -2.12 -12.92 9.87
CA LEU A 237 -1.68 -12.37 11.16
C LEU A 237 -0.95 -13.41 12.02
N ALA A 238 -1.14 -14.72 11.79
CA ALA A 238 -0.47 -15.78 12.54
C ALA A 238 1.05 -15.59 12.69
N PRO A 239 1.84 -15.14 11.69
CA PRO A 239 3.28 -14.96 11.85
C PRO A 239 3.67 -13.94 12.92
N ILE A 240 3.04 -12.75 12.93
CA ILE A 240 3.36 -11.69 13.90
C ILE A 240 2.76 -11.98 15.28
N VAL A 241 1.69 -12.77 15.34
CA VAL A 241 1.15 -13.28 16.60
C VAL A 241 2.09 -14.33 17.20
N ALA A 242 2.63 -15.24 16.39
CA ALA A 242 3.57 -16.26 16.85
C ALA A 242 4.93 -15.66 17.24
N ASP A 243 5.41 -14.67 16.49
CA ASP A 243 6.63 -13.93 16.75
C ASP A 243 6.39 -12.42 16.64
N SER A 244 6.13 -11.78 17.79
CA SER A 244 5.90 -10.34 17.85
C SER A 244 7.15 -9.50 17.54
N ASP A 245 8.34 -10.10 17.51
CA ASP A 245 9.58 -9.40 17.18
C ASP A 245 9.88 -9.39 15.67
N MET A 246 9.24 -10.28 14.88
CA MET A 246 9.37 -10.42 13.41
C MET A 246 9.42 -9.06 12.70
N ALA A 247 10.35 -8.81 11.78
CA ALA A 247 10.41 -7.49 11.14
C ALA A 247 9.21 -7.26 10.18
N PRO A 248 8.69 -6.02 10.05
CA PRO A 248 7.57 -5.75 9.14
C PRO A 248 7.78 -6.17 7.70
N VAL A 249 9.02 -6.04 7.18
CA VAL A 249 9.36 -6.49 5.83
C VAL A 249 9.35 -8.01 5.69
N GLU A 250 9.74 -8.74 6.73
CA GLU A 250 9.72 -10.21 6.74
C GLU A 250 8.31 -10.74 6.81
N TRP A 251 7.44 -10.08 7.59
CA TRP A 251 6.03 -10.38 7.66
C TRP A 251 5.32 -10.08 6.32
N ALA A 252 5.43 -8.85 5.82
CA ALA A 252 4.71 -8.42 4.62
C ALA A 252 5.06 -9.25 3.37
N ARG A 253 6.31 -9.73 3.26
CA ARG A 253 6.74 -10.65 2.18
C ARG A 253 5.98 -11.97 2.14
N GLN A 254 5.47 -12.43 3.28
CA GLN A 254 4.75 -13.70 3.35
C GLN A 254 3.28 -13.57 2.96
N ILE A 255 2.71 -12.36 2.98
CA ILE A 255 1.27 -12.15 2.81
C ILE A 255 0.79 -12.60 1.41
N PRO A 256 1.48 -12.26 0.30
CA PRO A 256 1.05 -12.74 -1.02
C PRO A 256 0.96 -14.26 -1.13
N ASP A 257 1.96 -14.97 -0.62
CA ASP A 257 2.00 -16.43 -0.68
C ASP A 257 0.92 -17.06 0.21
N ARG A 258 0.74 -16.55 1.43
CA ARG A 258 -0.30 -17.02 2.36
C ARG A 258 -1.70 -16.82 1.79
N PHE A 259 -1.96 -15.66 1.21
CA PHE A 259 -3.25 -15.34 0.59
C PHE A 259 -3.56 -16.28 -0.57
N VAL A 260 -2.65 -16.37 -1.56
CA VAL A 260 -2.85 -17.20 -2.75
C VAL A 260 -2.95 -18.68 -2.38
N ALA A 261 -2.10 -19.18 -1.48
CA ALA A 261 -2.13 -20.57 -1.05
C ALA A 261 -3.42 -20.92 -0.30
N TRP A 262 -3.88 -20.05 0.60
CA TRP A 262 -5.11 -20.29 1.35
C TRP A 262 -6.33 -20.34 0.44
N TYR A 263 -6.45 -19.41 -0.52
CA TYR A 263 -7.55 -19.45 -1.48
C TYR A 263 -7.47 -20.65 -2.43
N ALA A 264 -6.27 -21.02 -2.89
CA ALA A 264 -6.10 -22.21 -3.71
C ALA A 264 -6.53 -23.49 -2.98
N ALA A 265 -6.33 -23.56 -1.67
CA ALA A 265 -6.68 -24.72 -0.84
C ALA A 265 -8.17 -24.75 -0.45
N ASN A 266 -8.75 -23.61 -0.06
CA ASN A 266 -10.07 -23.56 0.55
C ASN A 266 -11.18 -23.13 -0.43
N TYR A 267 -10.83 -22.38 -1.47
CA TYR A 267 -11.76 -21.86 -2.46
C TYR A 267 -11.18 -22.00 -3.88
N PRO A 268 -10.92 -23.24 -4.34
CA PRO A 268 -10.19 -23.50 -5.60
C PRO A 268 -10.88 -22.96 -6.86
N PHE A 269 -12.13 -22.52 -6.75
CA PHE A 269 -12.88 -21.86 -7.82
C PHE A 269 -12.44 -20.41 -8.05
N TYR A 270 -11.88 -19.73 -7.03
CA TYR A 270 -11.23 -18.43 -7.21
C TYR A 270 -9.83 -18.63 -7.81
N THR A 271 -9.72 -18.36 -9.11
CA THR A 271 -8.49 -18.59 -9.85
C THR A 271 -7.84 -17.31 -10.36
N ASN A 272 -8.57 -16.19 -10.40
CA ASN A 272 -8.06 -14.86 -10.76
C ASN A 272 -7.67 -14.09 -9.50
N ILE A 273 -6.61 -14.54 -8.84
CA ILE A 273 -6.13 -13.94 -7.59
C ILE A 273 -4.73 -13.38 -7.84
N THR A 274 -4.46 -12.17 -7.36
CA THR A 274 -3.11 -11.60 -7.33
C THR A 274 -2.87 -10.94 -5.98
N GLN A 275 -1.62 -10.96 -5.53
CA GLN A 275 -1.18 -10.20 -4.37
C GLN A 275 0.30 -9.86 -4.54
N SER A 276 0.68 -8.66 -4.12
CA SER A 276 2.08 -8.28 -4.03
C SER A 276 2.35 -7.40 -2.83
N ALA A 277 3.62 -7.34 -2.43
CA ALA A 277 4.12 -6.44 -1.41
C ALA A 277 5.19 -5.53 -2.02
N VAL A 278 5.08 -4.22 -1.77
CA VAL A 278 5.92 -3.18 -2.38
C VAL A 278 6.59 -2.32 -1.31
N ASP A 279 7.92 -2.21 -1.36
CA ASP A 279 8.72 -1.28 -0.57
C ASP A 279 8.63 0.13 -1.17
N THR A 280 7.99 1.03 -0.44
CA THR A 280 7.69 2.39 -0.93
C THR A 280 8.95 3.26 -1.03
N SER A 281 10.03 2.91 -0.32
CA SER A 281 11.30 3.65 -0.39
C SER A 281 11.98 3.54 -1.75
N LYS A 282 11.53 2.60 -2.60
CA LYS A 282 12.04 2.36 -3.95
C LYS A 282 11.21 3.03 -5.03
N LEU A 283 10.04 3.58 -4.70
CA LEU A 283 9.08 4.07 -5.68
C LEU A 283 9.52 5.34 -6.41
N ASP A 284 10.37 6.19 -5.81
CA ASP A 284 10.95 7.34 -6.51
C ASP A 284 11.89 6.90 -7.66
N ALA A 285 12.60 5.77 -7.48
CA ALA A 285 13.42 5.19 -8.54
C ALA A 285 12.58 4.57 -9.65
N VAL A 286 11.45 3.93 -9.29
CA VAL A 286 10.46 3.43 -10.26
C VAL A 286 9.88 4.58 -11.08
N ALA A 287 9.44 5.66 -10.42
CA ALA A 287 8.89 6.85 -11.09
C ALA A 287 9.92 7.50 -12.02
N SER A 288 11.17 7.65 -11.57
CA SER A 288 12.25 8.19 -12.42
C SER A 288 12.52 7.34 -13.67
N ALA A 289 12.50 6.01 -13.53
CA ALA A 289 12.66 5.11 -14.66
C ALA A 289 11.44 5.12 -15.60
N LEU A 290 10.24 5.24 -15.05
CA LEU A 290 8.99 5.38 -15.81
C LEU A 290 8.98 6.68 -16.63
N ASP A 291 9.41 7.80 -16.04
CA ASP A 291 9.52 9.09 -16.72
C ASP A 291 10.43 9.00 -17.97
N LEU A 292 11.62 8.43 -17.80
CA LEU A 292 12.59 8.25 -18.88
C LEU A 292 12.11 7.24 -19.93
N PHE A 293 11.29 6.26 -19.54
CA PHE A 293 10.66 5.35 -20.49
C PHE A 293 9.55 6.07 -21.27
N ALA A 294 8.70 6.85 -20.59
CA ALA A 294 7.64 7.65 -21.21
C ALA A 294 8.19 8.64 -22.24
N GLU A 295 9.33 9.27 -21.96
CA GLU A 295 10.09 10.09 -22.92
C GLU A 295 10.33 9.38 -24.25
N SER A 296 10.96 8.22 -24.17
CA SER A 296 11.34 7.46 -25.34
C SER A 296 10.09 6.97 -26.08
N LEU A 297 9.02 6.60 -25.36
CA LEU A 297 7.73 6.26 -25.97
C LEU A 297 7.14 7.42 -26.77
N ILE A 298 7.13 8.63 -26.21
CA ILE A 298 6.63 9.84 -26.88
C ILE A 298 7.46 10.11 -28.15
N ASN A 299 8.80 10.09 -28.04
CA ASN A 299 9.71 10.37 -29.15
C ASN A 299 9.63 9.34 -30.28
N LYS A 300 9.32 8.08 -29.94
CA LYS A 300 9.29 6.95 -30.90
C LYS A 300 7.87 6.59 -31.34
N ARG A 301 6.85 7.28 -30.82
CA ARG A 301 5.43 7.01 -31.08
C ARG A 301 5.11 6.83 -32.56
N THR A 302 5.55 7.76 -33.40
CA THR A 302 5.23 7.77 -34.84
C THR A 302 5.94 6.65 -35.60
N LEU A 303 7.08 6.18 -35.10
CA LEU A 303 7.85 5.08 -35.70
C LEU A 303 7.21 3.71 -35.42
N TYR A 304 6.62 3.54 -34.23
CA TYR A 304 6.15 2.25 -33.74
C TYR A 304 4.65 2.20 -33.40
N LEU A 305 3.82 3.00 -34.09
CA LEU A 305 2.40 3.17 -33.78
C LEU A 305 1.66 1.83 -33.54
N ASN A 306 1.70 0.92 -34.51
CA ASN A 306 1.01 -0.38 -34.41
C ASN A 306 1.63 -1.29 -33.33
N ALA A 307 2.96 -1.25 -33.17
CA ALA A 307 3.65 -2.07 -32.19
C ALA A 307 3.30 -1.64 -30.75
N LEU A 308 3.26 -0.33 -30.49
CA LEU A 308 2.89 0.22 -29.18
C LEU A 308 1.40 -0.02 -28.87
N GLN A 309 0.53 0.13 -29.88
CA GLN A 309 -0.89 -0.18 -29.74
C GLN A 309 -1.12 -1.66 -29.40
N ASN A 310 -0.47 -2.57 -30.13
CA ASN A 310 -0.56 -4.01 -29.87
C ASN A 310 0.01 -4.38 -28.49
N ALA A 311 1.12 -3.75 -28.09
CA ALA A 311 1.73 -4.01 -26.78
C ALA A 311 0.77 -3.64 -25.64
N ARG A 312 0.12 -2.48 -25.74
CA ARG A 312 -0.91 -2.05 -24.79
C ARG A 312 -2.10 -3.02 -24.74
N GLN A 313 -2.63 -3.41 -25.90
CA GLN A 313 -3.81 -4.28 -25.99
C GLN A 313 -3.55 -5.68 -25.44
N ASN A 314 -2.34 -6.21 -25.66
CA ASN A 314 -1.95 -7.55 -25.26
C ASN A 314 -1.39 -7.64 -23.83
N ALA A 315 -1.05 -6.50 -23.22
CA ALA A 315 -0.62 -6.46 -21.83
C ALA A 315 -1.72 -7.00 -20.91
N GLN A 316 -1.33 -7.62 -19.80
CA GLN A 316 -2.29 -8.23 -18.86
C GLN A 316 -3.21 -7.16 -18.32
N SER A 317 -4.52 -7.36 -18.40
CA SER A 317 -5.52 -6.45 -17.83
C SER A 317 -6.30 -7.08 -16.70
N TYR A 318 -7.00 -6.26 -15.91
CA TYR A 318 -7.66 -6.70 -14.69
C TYR A 318 -9.14 -6.36 -14.66
N SER A 319 -9.93 -7.27 -14.09
CA SER A 319 -11.37 -7.11 -13.86
C SER A 319 -12.11 -6.58 -15.12
N SER A 320 -13.08 -5.69 -14.92
CA SER A 320 -13.78 -4.94 -15.96
C SER A 320 -13.07 -3.64 -16.36
N TYR A 321 -11.79 -3.46 -15.98
CA TYR A 321 -10.98 -2.27 -16.22
C TYR A 321 -9.84 -2.61 -17.20
N PRO A 322 -10.13 -2.74 -18.51
CA PRO A 322 -9.12 -3.09 -19.52
C PRO A 322 -8.01 -2.05 -19.66
N GLU A 323 -8.14 -0.87 -19.09
CA GLU A 323 -7.09 0.14 -19.02
C GLU A 323 -6.09 -0.09 -17.87
N TYR A 324 -6.38 -0.97 -16.92
CA TYR A 324 -5.43 -1.31 -15.86
C TYR A 324 -4.56 -2.42 -16.37
N ARG A 325 -3.31 -2.09 -16.68
CA ARG A 325 -2.36 -3.03 -17.29
C ARG A 325 -1.25 -3.35 -16.34
N ASP A 326 -0.83 -4.61 -16.29
CA ASP A 326 0.42 -4.97 -15.63
C ASP A 326 1.58 -4.17 -16.25
N LEU A 327 2.28 -3.41 -15.42
CA LEU A 327 3.33 -2.50 -15.90
C LEU A 327 4.53 -3.27 -16.46
N TRP A 328 4.92 -4.37 -15.83
CA TRP A 328 6.05 -5.17 -16.27
C TRP A 328 5.77 -5.83 -17.63
N HIS A 329 4.59 -6.44 -17.78
CA HIS A 329 4.18 -7.11 -19.00
C HIS A 329 3.99 -6.13 -20.15
N ALA A 330 3.43 -4.94 -19.88
CA ALA A 330 3.36 -3.87 -20.87
C ALA A 330 4.76 -3.48 -21.39
N VAL A 331 5.74 -3.35 -20.49
CA VAL A 331 7.13 -3.08 -20.86
C VAL A 331 7.72 -4.23 -21.68
N ASP A 332 7.52 -5.49 -21.30
CA ASP A 332 8.00 -6.65 -22.06
C ASP A 332 7.45 -6.66 -23.49
N LEU A 333 6.16 -6.40 -23.67
CA LEU A 333 5.53 -6.37 -24.99
C LEU A 333 5.98 -5.16 -25.83
N ILE A 334 6.17 -3.99 -25.21
CA ILE A 334 6.74 -2.83 -25.92
C ILE A 334 8.14 -3.16 -26.44
N LYS A 335 8.99 -3.74 -25.59
CA LYS A 335 10.35 -4.15 -25.98
C LYS A 335 10.31 -5.17 -27.11
N LEU A 336 9.45 -6.18 -27.00
CA LEU A 336 9.31 -7.25 -27.98
C LEU A 336 8.80 -6.73 -29.33
N TYR A 337 7.76 -5.90 -29.34
CA TYR A 337 7.10 -5.50 -30.58
C TYR A 337 7.81 -4.34 -31.30
N THR A 338 8.55 -3.50 -30.57
CA THR A 338 9.35 -2.44 -31.19
C THR A 338 10.76 -2.89 -31.57
N ASN A 339 11.38 -3.72 -30.72
CA ASN A 339 12.79 -4.10 -30.79
C ASN A 339 13.75 -2.88 -30.96
N ASP A 340 13.34 -1.71 -30.47
CA ASP A 340 14.15 -0.48 -30.52
C ASP A 340 15.18 -0.51 -29.37
N PRO A 341 16.48 -0.30 -29.64
CA PRO A 341 17.53 -0.40 -28.62
C PRO A 341 17.33 0.54 -27.42
N GLU A 342 16.79 1.74 -27.64
CA GLU A 342 16.54 2.72 -26.59
C GLU A 342 15.35 2.30 -25.72
N LEU A 343 14.25 1.88 -26.34
CA LEU A 343 13.08 1.35 -25.61
C LEU A 343 13.44 0.07 -24.83
N VAL A 344 14.30 -0.79 -25.38
CA VAL A 344 14.83 -1.97 -24.67
C VAL A 344 15.66 -1.56 -23.45
N GLN A 345 16.57 -0.60 -23.61
CA GLN A 345 17.41 -0.11 -22.51
C GLN A 345 16.56 0.53 -21.40
N ARG A 346 15.65 1.44 -21.75
CA ARG A 346 14.78 2.13 -20.80
C ARG A 346 13.80 1.17 -20.12
N GLY A 347 13.22 0.24 -20.88
CA GLY A 347 12.36 -0.82 -20.35
C GLY A 347 13.09 -1.72 -19.34
N ASN A 348 14.33 -2.12 -19.63
CA ASN A 348 15.15 -2.90 -18.69
C ASN A 348 15.45 -2.12 -17.40
N ALA A 349 15.68 -0.79 -17.49
CA ALA A 349 15.91 0.05 -16.33
C ALA A 349 14.66 0.15 -15.44
N LEU A 350 13.48 0.31 -16.05
CA LEU A 350 12.20 0.31 -15.34
C LEU A 350 11.92 -1.03 -14.67
N GLN A 351 12.10 -2.15 -15.38
CA GLN A 351 11.97 -3.49 -14.81
C GLN A 351 12.96 -3.73 -13.65
N SER A 352 14.19 -3.23 -13.74
CA SER A 352 15.15 -3.32 -12.64
C SER A 352 14.70 -2.53 -11.41
N ALA A 353 14.11 -1.34 -11.60
CA ALA A 353 13.54 -0.56 -10.49
C ALA A 353 12.31 -1.25 -9.88
N LEU A 354 11.44 -1.82 -10.70
CA LEU A 354 10.27 -2.60 -10.24
C LEU A 354 10.71 -3.82 -9.42
N GLN A 355 11.72 -4.56 -9.88
CA GLN A 355 12.25 -5.72 -9.17
C GLN A 355 12.78 -5.36 -7.77
N GLN A 356 13.35 -4.16 -7.61
CA GLN A 356 13.80 -3.68 -6.30
C GLN A 356 12.64 -3.25 -5.39
N ALA A 357 11.56 -2.72 -5.97
CA ALA A 357 10.39 -2.25 -5.23
C ALA A 357 9.45 -3.38 -4.82
N ILE A 358 9.23 -4.38 -5.68
CA ILE A 358 8.28 -5.48 -5.45
C ILE A 358 9.01 -6.57 -4.66
N ILE A 359 8.81 -6.58 -3.34
CA ILE A 359 9.53 -7.45 -2.42
C ILE A 359 8.94 -8.86 -2.32
N ALA A 360 7.69 -9.03 -2.75
CA ALA A 360 7.02 -10.33 -2.93
C ALA A 360 5.86 -10.16 -3.92
N ASN A 361 5.56 -11.20 -4.70
CA ASN A 361 4.44 -11.23 -5.63
C ASN A 361 3.99 -12.68 -5.85
N ASN A 362 2.69 -12.93 -5.75
CA ASN A 362 2.10 -14.23 -6.06
C ASN A 362 0.72 -14.06 -6.72
N ARG A 363 0.29 -15.11 -7.43
CA ARG A 363 -0.94 -15.13 -8.22
C ARG A 363 -1.50 -16.53 -8.34
N GLY A 364 -2.80 -16.61 -8.58
CA GLY A 364 -3.49 -17.86 -8.92
C GLY A 364 -3.01 -18.45 -10.24
N ASN A 365 -3.26 -19.75 -10.41
CA ASN A 365 -2.89 -20.49 -11.61
C ASN A 365 -3.97 -20.35 -12.72
N ASN A 366 -4.18 -19.14 -13.22
CA ASN A 366 -5.10 -18.86 -14.33
C ASN A 366 -4.43 -18.00 -15.41
N ASN A 367 -4.73 -18.29 -16.67
CA ASN A 367 -4.29 -17.47 -17.82
C ASN A 367 -4.70 -16.00 -17.71
N ARG A 368 -5.82 -15.71 -17.02
CA ARG A 368 -6.30 -14.34 -16.80
C ARG A 368 -5.47 -13.52 -15.82
N VAL A 369 -4.54 -14.12 -15.09
CA VAL A 369 -3.61 -13.40 -14.20
C VAL A 369 -2.16 -13.81 -14.44
N ARG A 370 -1.88 -14.63 -15.47
CA ARG A 370 -0.59 -15.29 -15.70
C ARG A 370 0.59 -14.33 -15.78
N TYR A 371 0.36 -13.11 -16.26
CA TYR A 371 1.37 -12.08 -16.42
C TYR A 371 1.17 -10.93 -15.43
N SER A 372 0.79 -11.27 -14.20
CA SER A 372 0.71 -10.34 -13.06
C SER A 372 2.00 -10.39 -12.25
N TYR A 373 2.75 -9.31 -12.30
CA TYR A 373 4.09 -9.14 -11.79
C TYR A 373 4.13 -8.22 -10.56
N GLY A 374 2.99 -7.71 -10.11
CA GLY A 374 2.80 -7.14 -8.79
C GLY A 374 2.57 -5.62 -8.76
N LEU A 375 2.55 -4.93 -9.90
CA LEU A 375 2.13 -3.54 -9.97
C LEU A 375 1.47 -3.27 -11.33
N SER A 376 0.19 -2.92 -11.29
CA SER A 376 -0.53 -2.44 -12.46
C SER A 376 -0.39 -0.92 -12.62
N ILE A 377 -0.73 -0.41 -13.80
CA ILE A 377 -0.70 1.01 -14.14
C ILE A 377 -1.89 1.36 -15.03
N TYR A 378 -2.34 2.60 -15.01
CA TYR A 378 -3.26 3.10 -16.01
C TYR A 378 -2.61 3.20 -17.39
N PHE A 379 -3.21 2.52 -18.36
CA PHE A 379 -2.82 2.56 -19.76
C PHE A 379 -4.07 2.41 -20.67
N PRO A 380 -4.89 3.47 -20.80
CA PRO A 380 -6.16 3.46 -21.54
C PRO A 380 -5.97 3.37 -23.06
N SER A 381 -7.07 3.14 -23.79
CA SER A 381 -7.03 3.29 -25.25
C SER A 381 -6.88 4.73 -25.68
N ALA A 382 -6.41 4.91 -26.92
CA ALA A 382 -6.33 6.21 -27.56
C ALA A 382 -7.69 6.94 -27.44
N GLY A 383 -7.66 8.17 -26.92
CA GLY A 383 -8.85 8.99 -26.69
C GLY A 383 -9.63 8.69 -25.40
N GLU A 384 -9.26 7.66 -24.63
CA GLU A 384 -9.91 7.31 -23.35
C GLU A 384 -9.16 7.88 -22.13
N TYR A 385 -8.22 8.79 -22.35
CA TYR A 385 -7.50 9.48 -21.28
C TYR A 385 -8.46 10.26 -20.39
N LEU A 386 -8.42 10.00 -19.08
CA LEU A 386 -9.23 10.71 -18.10
C LEU A 386 -8.39 11.82 -17.46
N GLY A 387 -8.69 13.08 -17.80
CA GLY A 387 -7.94 14.25 -17.29
C GLY A 387 -7.86 14.41 -15.77
N ARG A 388 -8.69 13.68 -15.00
CA ARG A 388 -8.53 13.58 -13.54
C ARG A 388 -7.27 12.83 -13.11
N TYR A 389 -6.59 12.12 -14.02
CA TYR A 389 -5.31 11.45 -13.76
C TYR A 389 -4.23 12.46 -13.34
N ASN A 390 -4.30 13.71 -13.81
CA ASN A 390 -3.41 14.82 -13.42
C ASN A 390 -3.43 15.12 -11.90
N ASN A 391 -4.43 14.60 -11.16
CA ASN A 391 -4.50 14.75 -9.71
C ASN A 391 -3.57 13.79 -8.96
N THR A 392 -3.04 12.74 -9.61
CA THR A 392 -2.13 11.78 -8.96
C THR A 392 -0.75 12.40 -8.74
N ALA A 393 -0.05 11.96 -7.69
CA ALA A 393 1.34 12.34 -7.48
C ALA A 393 2.25 11.79 -8.58
N LEU A 394 1.89 10.68 -9.22
CA LEU A 394 2.67 10.04 -10.28
C LEU A 394 2.69 10.87 -11.56
N SER A 395 1.55 11.41 -12.00
CA SER A 395 1.49 12.32 -13.15
C SER A 395 2.32 13.58 -12.93
N ARG A 396 2.33 14.14 -11.71
CA ARG A 396 3.19 15.28 -11.38
C ARG A 396 4.69 14.96 -11.38
N ALA A 397 5.06 13.68 -11.28
CA ALA A 397 6.45 13.26 -11.10
C ALA A 397 7.06 12.63 -12.37
N THR A 398 6.24 12.34 -13.38
CA THR A 398 6.67 11.58 -14.55
C THR A 398 5.93 12.08 -15.78
N ARG A 399 6.50 11.86 -16.96
CA ARG A 399 5.84 12.13 -18.24
C ARG A 399 4.86 11.06 -18.69
N TRP A 400 4.41 10.23 -17.75
CA TRP A 400 3.51 9.13 -18.07
C TRP A 400 2.17 9.67 -18.57
N ASP A 401 1.63 10.74 -17.98
CA ASP A 401 0.37 11.32 -18.45
C ASP A 401 0.48 12.01 -19.81
N GLU A 402 1.59 12.64 -20.16
CA GLU A 402 1.84 13.10 -21.53
C GLU A 402 1.89 11.93 -22.50
N TRP A 403 2.53 10.81 -22.12
CA TRP A 403 2.50 9.59 -22.92
C TRP A 403 1.07 9.07 -23.10
N LEU A 404 0.28 8.96 -22.02
CA LEU A 404 -1.09 8.45 -22.07
C LEU A 404 -2.01 9.29 -22.98
N GLN A 405 -1.78 10.61 -23.06
CA GLN A 405 -2.56 11.50 -23.92
C GLN A 405 -2.28 11.29 -25.41
N VAL A 406 -1.11 10.77 -25.77
CA VAL A 406 -0.73 10.53 -27.17
C VAL A 406 -0.66 9.05 -27.53
N ALA A 407 -0.70 8.13 -26.57
CA ALA A 407 -0.55 6.70 -26.80
C ALA A 407 -1.53 6.14 -27.86
N PRO A 408 -1.07 5.27 -28.77
CA PRO A 408 -1.90 4.74 -29.87
C PRO A 408 -2.85 3.59 -29.48
#